data_AF-A0A7S1URP6-F1
#
_entry.id   AF-A0A7S1URP6-F1
#
_cell.length_a   1.000
_cell.length_b   1.000
_cell.length_c   1.000
_cell.angle_alpha   90.00
_cell.angle_beta   90.00
_cell.angle_gamma   90.00
#
_symmetry.space_group_name_H-M   'P 1'
#
loop_
_entity.id
_entity.type
_entity.pdbx_description
1 polymer ?
#
loop_
_entity_poly.entity_id
_entity_poly.type
_entity_poly.pdbx_seq_one_letter_code
_entity_poly.pdbx_strand_id
1 'polypeptide(L)'
;MMNISPIGRNCSRPERNDYEKFDLEHNIRKNMVEAMKKEFAELNLTFSIGGQISFDVFPTGWDKTYCLKFLAEGDFDEVHFFGDKTFEGGNDYEIFTSDRTIGHTVTSPDDTKKQCTELFMS
;
A
#
# COMPACT_ATOMS: atom_id res chain seq x y z
N MET A 1 1.57 -12.14 5.89
CA MET A 1 0.68 -11.61 4.84
C MET A 1 0.00 -12.78 4.14
N MET A 2 -1.31 -12.69 3.96
CA MET A 2 -2.08 -13.56 3.07
C MET A 2 -2.69 -12.71 1.97
N ASN A 3 -2.58 -13.17 0.72
CA ASN A 3 -3.26 -12.53 -0.41
C ASN A 3 -4.51 -13.33 -0.73
N ILE A 4 -5.67 -12.65 -0.77
CA ILE A 4 -6.98 -13.26 -1.01
C ILE A 4 -7.52 -12.72 -2.33
N SER A 5 -7.94 -13.64 -3.20
CA SER A 5 -8.46 -13.30 -4.54
C SER A 5 -9.76 -14.07 -4.79
N PRO A 6 -10.93 -13.41 -4.91
CA PRO A 6 -12.20 -14.10 -5.12
C PRO A 6 -12.27 -14.88 -6.44
N ILE A 7 -11.70 -14.35 -7.52
CA ILE A 7 -11.57 -15.07 -8.80
C ILE A 7 -10.43 -16.12 -8.79
N GLY A 8 -9.51 -16.01 -7.83
CA GLY A 8 -8.32 -16.85 -7.75
C GLY A 8 -7.16 -16.34 -8.62
N ARG A 9 -5.92 -16.51 -8.14
CA ARG A 9 -4.72 -15.98 -8.82
C ARG A 9 -4.34 -16.70 -10.10
N ASN A 10 -4.90 -17.88 -10.34
CA ASN A 10 -4.64 -18.69 -11.54
C ASN A 10 -5.38 -18.20 -12.79
N CYS A 11 -6.19 -17.14 -12.68
CA CYS A 11 -6.83 -16.51 -13.83
C CYS A 11 -5.82 -15.87 -14.80
N SER A 12 -6.17 -15.96 -16.07
CA SER A 12 -5.49 -15.33 -17.19
C SER A 12 -5.61 -13.79 -17.17
N ARG A 13 -4.78 -13.09 -17.94
CA ARG A 13 -4.83 -11.62 -18.02
C ARG A 13 -6.21 -11.09 -18.50
N PRO A 14 -6.85 -11.67 -19.53
CA PRO A 14 -8.20 -11.25 -19.92
C PRO A 14 -9.20 -11.39 -18.76
N GLU A 15 -9.20 -12.53 -18.06
CA GLU A 15 -10.08 -12.76 -16.91
C GLU A 15 -9.82 -11.76 -15.77
N ARG A 16 -8.57 -11.35 -15.54
CA ARG A 16 -8.24 -10.29 -14.57
C ARG A 16 -8.88 -8.96 -14.94
N ASN A 17 -8.80 -8.58 -16.21
CA ASN A 17 -9.37 -7.32 -16.70
C ASN A 17 -10.91 -7.33 -16.62
N ASP A 18 -11.52 -8.47 -16.92
CA ASP A 18 -12.98 -8.62 -16.83
C ASP A 18 -13.44 -8.65 -15.37
N TYR A 19 -12.71 -9.33 -14.49
CA TYR A 19 -12.99 -9.34 -13.06
C TYR A 19 -12.85 -7.96 -12.44
N GLU A 20 -11.84 -7.17 -12.81
CA GLU A 20 -11.68 -5.81 -12.27
C GLU A 20 -12.93 -4.96 -12.55
N LYS A 21 -13.46 -5.00 -13.78
CA LYS A 21 -14.69 -4.29 -14.14
C LYS A 21 -15.87 -4.80 -13.32
N PHE A 22 -16.01 -6.12 -13.22
CA PHE A 22 -17.08 -6.76 -12.46
C PHE A 22 -17.02 -6.41 -10.97
N ASP A 23 -15.83 -6.41 -10.38
CA ASP A 23 -15.59 -6.07 -8.99
C ASP A 23 -15.87 -4.59 -8.70
N LEU A 24 -15.48 -3.68 -9.58
CA LEU A 24 -15.77 -2.25 -9.45
C LEU A 24 -17.28 -1.95 -9.53
N GLU A 25 -18.01 -2.67 -10.40
CA GLU A 25 -19.46 -2.55 -10.52
C GLU A 25 -20.21 -3.12 -9.30
N HIS A 26 -19.76 -4.26 -8.78
CA HIS A 26 -20.48 -5.02 -7.74
C HIS A 26 -19.90 -4.89 -6.32
N ASN A 27 -18.79 -4.17 -6.17
CA ASN A 27 -18.06 -3.97 -4.90
C ASN A 27 -17.65 -5.28 -4.20
N ILE A 28 -17.27 -6.34 -4.95
CA ILE A 28 -17.06 -7.68 -4.39
C ILE A 28 -15.98 -7.69 -3.30
N ARG A 29 -14.77 -7.22 -3.61
CA ARG A 29 -13.64 -7.16 -2.65
C ARG A 29 -13.92 -6.20 -1.50
N LYS A 30 -14.56 -5.06 -1.77
CA LYS A 30 -14.93 -4.09 -0.73
C LYS A 30 -15.87 -4.72 0.31
N ASN A 31 -16.95 -5.35 -0.16
CA ASN A 31 -17.92 -6.01 0.71
C ASN A 31 -17.29 -7.19 1.48
N MET A 32 -16.41 -7.95 0.83
CA MET A 32 -15.67 -9.04 1.48
C MET A 32 -14.75 -8.52 2.58
N VAL A 33 -14.00 -7.45 2.32
CA VAL A 33 -13.12 -6.82 3.33
C VAL A 33 -13.94 -6.27 4.51
N GLU A 34 -15.07 -5.60 4.26
CA GLU A 34 -15.95 -5.09 5.33
C GLU A 34 -16.49 -6.24 6.20
N ALA A 35 -16.92 -7.33 5.58
CA ALA A 35 -17.36 -8.53 6.31
C ALA A 35 -16.23 -9.13 7.16
N MET A 36 -15.02 -9.27 6.60
CA MET A 36 -13.87 -9.80 7.33
C MET A 36 -13.41 -8.89 8.47
N LYS A 37 -13.43 -7.57 8.28
CA LYS A 37 -13.12 -6.60 9.35
C LYS A 37 -14.09 -6.73 10.53
N LYS A 38 -15.36 -7.02 10.25
CA LYS A 38 -16.38 -7.24 11.29
C LYS A 38 -16.19 -8.58 12.00
N GLU A 39 -15.96 -9.64 11.23
CA GLU A 39 -15.83 -11.01 11.76
C GLU A 39 -14.58 -11.20 12.62
N PHE A 40 -13.47 -10.57 12.22
CA PHE A 40 -12.16 -10.72 12.85
C PHE A 40 -11.69 -9.43 13.54
N ALA A 41 -12.63 -8.65 14.08
CA ALA A 41 -12.34 -7.34 14.68
C ALA A 41 -11.33 -7.42 15.84
N GLU A 42 -11.24 -8.58 16.50
CA GLU A 42 -10.33 -8.88 17.61
C GLU A 42 -8.89 -9.22 17.18
N LEU A 43 -8.65 -9.57 15.91
CA LEU A 43 -7.35 -10.07 15.45
C LEU A 43 -6.36 -8.96 15.05
N ASN A 44 -6.72 -7.68 15.19
CA ASN A 44 -5.90 -6.52 14.81
C ASN A 44 -5.22 -6.69 13.44
N LEU A 45 -6.05 -6.89 12.41
CA LEU A 45 -5.62 -7.10 11.03
C LEU A 45 -5.91 -5.87 10.17
N THR A 46 -4.97 -5.54 9.29
CA THR A 46 -5.15 -4.58 8.20
C THR A 46 -5.50 -5.34 6.92
N PHE A 47 -6.43 -4.78 6.16
CA PHE A 47 -6.90 -5.28 4.86
C PHE A 47 -6.66 -4.20 3.81
N SER A 48 -5.89 -4.51 2.77
CA SER A 48 -5.53 -3.55 1.72
C SER A 48 -5.96 -4.08 0.35
N ILE A 49 -6.92 -3.41 -0.28
CA ILE A 49 -7.36 -3.73 -1.64
C ILE A 49 -6.34 -3.17 -2.62
N GLY A 50 -5.74 -4.04 -3.42
CA GLY A 50 -4.66 -3.67 -4.33
C GLY A 50 -4.68 -4.47 -5.62
N GLY A 51 -4.41 -3.80 -6.74
CA GLY A 51 -4.42 -4.39 -8.07
C GLY A 51 -5.83 -4.79 -8.53
N GLN A 52 -5.89 -5.69 -9.51
CA GLN A 52 -7.12 -6.00 -10.26
C GLN A 52 -8.01 -7.06 -9.58
N ILE A 53 -7.42 -8.01 -8.84
CA ILE A 53 -8.12 -9.26 -8.48
C ILE A 53 -8.08 -9.65 -7.02
N SER A 54 -7.34 -8.93 -6.17
CA SER A 54 -7.04 -9.38 -4.81
C SER A 54 -7.03 -8.24 -3.81
N PHE A 55 -6.89 -8.62 -2.55
CA PHE A 55 -6.51 -7.77 -1.44
C PHE A 55 -5.57 -8.55 -0.51
N ASP A 56 -4.72 -7.83 0.22
CA ASP A 56 -3.81 -8.41 1.20
C ASP A 56 -4.37 -8.26 2.61
N VAL A 57 -4.08 -9.26 3.45
CA VAL A 57 -4.39 -9.29 4.88
C VAL A 57 -3.10 -9.52 5.66
N PHE A 58 -2.84 -8.66 6.64
CA PHE A 58 -1.64 -8.71 7.46
C PHE A 58 -1.89 -8.10 8.84
N PRO A 59 -1.09 -8.45 9.87
CA PRO A 59 -1.17 -7.78 11.16
C PRO A 59 -1.02 -6.27 11.01
N THR A 60 -1.80 -5.49 11.74
CA THR A 60 -1.68 -4.02 11.74
C THR A 60 -0.24 -3.60 12.06
N GLY A 61 0.28 -2.63 11.31
CA GLY A 61 1.67 -2.14 11.44
C GLY A 61 2.70 -2.95 10.64
N TRP A 62 2.28 -3.95 9.84
CA TRP A 62 3.14 -4.62 8.86
C TRP A 62 3.06 -3.97 7.46
N ASP A 63 2.64 -2.72 7.39
CA ASP A 63 2.81 -1.84 6.24
C ASP A 63 4.27 -1.37 6.11
N LYS A 64 4.55 -0.43 5.20
CA LYS A 64 5.93 0.01 4.95
C LYS A 64 6.58 0.67 6.18
N THR A 65 5.83 1.21 7.13
CA THR A 65 6.38 1.76 8.38
C THR A 65 7.14 0.70 9.19
N TYR A 66 6.86 -0.58 8.97
CA TYR A 66 7.57 -1.67 9.62
C TYR A 66 9.09 -1.62 9.40
N CYS A 67 9.56 -1.08 8.27
CA CYS A 67 11.01 -0.95 8.05
C CYS A 67 11.66 0.11 8.95
N LEU A 68 10.90 1.13 9.38
CA LEU A 68 11.42 2.25 10.17
C LEU A 68 11.93 1.79 11.54
N LYS A 69 11.41 0.69 12.09
CA LYS A 69 11.90 0.13 13.36
C LYS A 69 13.36 -0.36 13.30
N PHE A 70 13.90 -0.55 12.09
CA PHE A 70 15.29 -0.95 11.88
C PHE A 70 16.22 0.24 11.64
N LEU A 71 15.67 1.46 11.59
CA LEU A 71 16.44 2.70 11.63
C LEU A 71 16.43 3.15 13.10
N ALA A 72 17.55 3.07 13.82
CA ALA A 72 17.57 3.47 15.22
C ALA A 72 17.44 4.99 15.34
N GLU A 73 16.91 5.46 16.47
CA GLU A 73 16.91 6.89 16.77
C GLU A 73 18.36 7.40 16.81
N GLY A 74 18.64 8.47 16.05
CA GLY A 74 19.97 9.06 15.94
C GLY A 74 20.87 8.46 14.85
N ASP A 75 20.45 7.39 14.15
CA ASP A 75 21.21 6.88 13.00
C ASP A 75 21.20 7.86 11.81
N PHE A 76 20.11 8.63 11.70
CA PHE A 76 19.88 9.60 10.63
C PHE A 76 19.24 10.87 11.22
N ASP A 77 19.75 12.04 10.80
CA ASP A 77 19.12 13.32 11.13
C ASP A 77 17.77 13.46 10.42
N GLU A 78 17.69 12.99 9.17
CA GLU A 78 16.50 13.05 8.32
C GLU A 78 16.33 11.73 7.55
N VAL A 79 15.09 11.26 7.40
CA VAL A 79 14.74 10.11 6.57
C VAL A 79 13.76 10.56 5.49
N HIS A 80 14.21 10.61 4.24
CA HIS A 80 13.35 10.97 3.12
C HIS A 80 12.70 9.72 2.51
N PHE A 81 11.38 9.74 2.35
CA PHE A 81 10.65 8.67 1.69
C PHE A 81 10.02 9.18 0.39
N PHE A 82 10.21 8.48 -0.73
CA PHE A 82 9.62 8.81 -2.03
C PHE A 82 8.65 7.70 -2.44
N GLY A 83 7.40 8.03 -2.77
CA GLY A 83 6.36 7.05 -3.14
C GLY A 83 5.34 7.59 -4.14
N ASP A 84 4.74 6.70 -4.93
CA ASP A 84 3.74 7.06 -5.95
C ASP A 84 2.29 6.86 -5.49
N LYS A 85 2.08 6.00 -4.48
CA LYS A 85 0.76 5.69 -3.93
C LYS A 85 0.60 6.19 -2.51
N THR A 86 0.84 7.49 -2.33
CA THR A 86 0.84 8.19 -1.03
C THR A 86 -0.53 8.75 -0.62
N PHE A 87 -1.59 8.46 -1.38
CA PHE A 87 -2.97 8.79 -1.04
C PHE A 87 -3.57 7.78 -0.05
N GLU A 88 -4.60 8.15 0.72
CA GLU A 88 -5.24 7.24 1.68
C GLU A 88 -5.73 5.95 1.00
N GLY A 89 -5.29 4.80 1.51
CA GLY A 89 -5.52 3.47 0.93
C GLY A 89 -4.49 3.03 -0.11
N GLY A 90 -3.59 3.92 -0.54
CA GLY A 90 -2.38 3.57 -1.29
C GLY A 90 -1.35 2.88 -0.39
N ASN A 91 -0.51 2.01 -0.96
CA ASN A 91 0.41 1.19 -0.16
C ASN A 91 1.63 1.96 0.39
N ASP A 92 1.82 3.22 -0.01
CA ASP A 92 2.87 4.10 0.51
C ASP A 92 2.34 5.06 1.58
N TYR A 93 1.02 5.12 1.78
CA TYR A 93 0.37 6.11 2.63
C TYR A 93 0.95 6.13 4.04
N GLU A 94 1.00 4.98 4.72
CA GLU A 94 1.37 4.93 6.14
C GLU A 94 2.82 5.36 6.38
N ILE A 95 3.75 4.95 5.51
CA ILE A 95 5.16 5.37 5.62
C ILE A 95 5.33 6.83 5.20
N PHE A 96 4.61 7.29 4.17
CA PHE A 96 4.66 8.68 3.71
C PHE A 96 4.17 9.67 4.78
N THR A 97 3.13 9.30 5.54
CA THR A 97 2.57 10.14 6.61
C THR A 97 3.24 9.93 7.98
N SER A 98 4.26 9.08 8.05
CA SER A 98 4.96 8.81 9.31
C SER A 98 5.76 10.04 9.74
N ASP A 99 5.62 10.45 11.02
CA ASP A 99 6.41 11.53 11.62
C ASP A 99 7.93 11.27 11.57
N ARG A 100 8.33 10.02 11.35
CA ARG A 100 9.74 9.61 11.20
C ARG A 100 10.28 9.81 9.79
N THR A 101 9.49 10.32 8.85
CA THR A 101 9.90 10.51 7.47
C THR A 101 9.49 11.88 6.93
N ILE A 102 10.29 12.39 6.00
CA ILE A 102 9.94 13.50 5.13
C ILE A 102 9.43 12.89 3.82
N GLY A 103 8.11 12.91 3.63
CA GLY A 103 7.46 12.26 2.49
C GLY A 103 7.47 13.10 1.21
N HIS A 104 7.77 12.46 0.08
CA HIS A 104 7.79 13.03 -1.26
C HIS A 104 6.90 12.20 -2.18
N THR A 105 5.81 12.79 -2.66
CA THR A 105 4.96 12.14 -3.67
C THR A 105 5.61 12.28 -5.03
N VAL A 106 5.74 11.16 -5.76
CA VAL A 106 6.31 11.11 -7.11
C VAL A 106 5.31 10.48 -8.08
N THR A 107 5.38 10.86 -9.34
CA THR A 107 4.49 10.33 -10.39
C THR A 107 5.18 9.39 -11.36
N SER A 108 6.52 9.38 -11.36
CA SER A 108 7.34 8.58 -12.26
C SER A 108 8.79 8.51 -11.74
N PRO A 109 9.61 7.57 -12.26
CA PRO A 109 11.03 7.54 -11.96
C PRO A 109 11.77 8.85 -12.29
N ASP A 110 11.37 9.55 -13.36
CA ASP A 110 11.97 10.82 -13.75
C ASP A 110 11.64 11.95 -12.77
N ASP A 111 10.43 11.96 -12.21
CA ASP A 111 10.00 12.88 -11.16
C ASP A 111 10.82 12.66 -9.88
N THR A 112 11.00 11.40 -9.46
CA THR A 112 11.91 11.06 -8.34
C THR A 112 13.31 11.61 -8.57
N LYS A 113 13.88 11.39 -9.77
CA LYS A 113 15.22 11.88 -10.11
C LYS A 113 15.30 13.40 -10.00
N LYS A 114 14.32 14.10 -10.57
CA LYS A 114 14.25 15.57 -10.53
C LYS A 114 14.24 16.07 -9.08
N GLN A 115 13.36 15.53 -8.23
CA GLN A 115 13.24 15.94 -6.83
C GLN A 115 14.53 15.67 -6.04
N CYS A 116 15.16 14.50 -6.24
CA CYS A 116 16.44 14.20 -5.60
C CYS A 116 17.56 15.15 -6.03
N THR A 117 17.63 15.52 -7.32
CA THR A 117 18.61 16.50 -7.80
C THR A 117 18.40 17.87 -7.17
N GLU A 118 17.16 18.34 -7.07
CA GLU A 118 16.83 19.63 -6.45
C GLU A 118 17.19 19.67 -4.95
N LEU A 119 16.91 18.57 -4.23
CA LEU A 119 17.13 18.48 -2.77
C LEU A 119 18.60 18.30 -2.39
N PHE A 120 19.36 17.47 -3.11
CA PHE A 120 20.64 16.94 -2.62
C PHE A 120 21.85 17.29 -3.49
N MET A 121 21.65 17.94 -4.64
CA MET A 121 22.72 18.25 -5.60
C MET A 121 22.73 19.72 -6.02
N SER A 122 22.07 20.59 -5.25
CA SER A 122 22.07 22.04 -5.43
C SER A 122 23.29 22.73 -4.81
#